data_AF-A0A956L635-F1
#
_entry.id   AF-A0A956L635-F1
#
_cell.length_a   1.000
_cell.length_b   1.000
_cell.length_c   1.000
_cell.angle_alpha   90.00
_cell.angle_beta   90.00
_cell.angle_gamma   90.00
#
_symmetry.space_group_name_H-M   'P 1'
#
loop_
_entity.id
_entity.type
_entity.pdbx_description
1 polymer ?
#
loop_
_entity_poly.entity_id
_entity_poly.type
_entity_poly.pdbx_seq_one_letter_code
_entity_poly.pdbx_strand_id
1 'polypeptide(L)'
;MAHEESKARALARRAGTAARPWRGDDHVLEVEAAVEAGLSRSAVELDLYTHGFSAGMTIEDPFDGAIVARGRTVLKEPELRRSLRPALQYLGVGMDAVELRVHDGNFELRVAKQTAESSTPALESGKDALKVFVGFGLLGLLAYQVIMPAVGGIIWGIALLLGGWLLRQGMASGRMMLAGRIAIGLGMLAQEEKIILPPVDSPTEELPAP
;
A
#
# COMPACT_ATOMS: atom_id res chain seq x y z
N MET A 1 1.23 18.63 -23.04
CA MET A 1 -0.03 18.00 -23.50
C MET A 1 -0.09 16.53 -23.14
N ALA A 2 0.72 15.62 -23.71
CA ALA A 2 0.67 14.18 -23.35
C ALA A 2 0.90 13.87 -21.85
N HIS A 3 1.73 14.67 -21.17
CA HIS A 3 2.00 14.50 -19.73
C HIS A 3 0.85 14.99 -18.82
N GLU A 4 0.03 15.94 -19.30
CA GLU A 4 -1.17 16.42 -18.61
C GLU A 4 -2.37 15.52 -18.87
N GLU A 5 -2.54 15.02 -20.10
CA GLU A 5 -3.54 13.99 -20.40
C GLU A 5 -3.27 12.70 -19.64
N SER A 6 -2.00 12.30 -19.46
CA SER A 6 -1.65 11.16 -18.60
C SER A 6 -1.98 11.42 -17.13
N LYS A 7 -1.84 12.65 -16.64
CA LYS A 7 -2.25 13.05 -15.28
C LYS A 7 -3.79 13.09 -15.14
N ALA A 8 -4.50 13.49 -16.20
CA ALA A 8 -5.96 13.51 -16.28
C ALA A 8 -6.57 12.12 -16.50
N ARG A 9 -5.84 11.19 -17.15
CA ARG A 9 -6.23 9.77 -17.28
C ARG A 9 -5.89 8.96 -16.04
N ALA A 10 -4.83 9.29 -15.31
CA ALA A 10 -4.56 8.73 -13.99
C ALA A 10 -5.64 9.14 -12.96
N LEU A 11 -6.35 10.25 -13.21
CA LEU A 11 -7.57 10.64 -12.49
C LEU A 11 -8.81 9.83 -12.90
N ALA A 12 -8.77 9.09 -14.02
CA ALA A 12 -9.89 8.28 -14.47
C ALA A 12 -10.02 7.02 -13.59
N ARG A 13 -10.97 7.14 -12.66
CA ARG A 13 -11.60 6.11 -11.83
C ARG A 13 -11.52 4.72 -12.47
N ARG A 14 -10.84 3.79 -11.79
CA ARG A 14 -10.86 2.36 -12.11
C ARG A 14 -11.46 1.59 -10.95
N ALA A 15 -12.47 0.77 -11.30
CA ALA A 15 -13.25 -0.05 -10.39
C ALA A 15 -12.36 -0.96 -9.53
N GLY A 16 -12.54 -0.90 -8.22
CA GLY A 16 -11.87 -1.74 -7.23
C GLY A 16 -12.86 -2.45 -6.30
N THR A 17 -12.42 -3.61 -5.86
CA THR A 17 -13.17 -4.78 -5.36
C THR A 17 -13.62 -4.72 -3.89
N ALA A 18 -14.03 -3.56 -3.36
CA ALA A 18 -14.55 -3.50 -1.99
C ALA A 18 -16.01 -3.99 -1.93
N ALA A 19 -16.24 -5.07 -1.17
CA ALA A 19 -17.53 -5.77 -1.10
C ALA A 19 -18.65 -4.95 -0.39
N ARG A 20 -18.29 -3.93 0.40
CA ARG A 20 -19.26 -3.00 1.00
C ARG A 20 -18.67 -1.60 1.15
N PRO A 21 -19.41 -0.55 0.76
CA PRO A 21 -19.00 0.85 0.95
C PRO A 21 -19.02 1.24 2.44
N TRP A 22 -18.06 2.03 2.93
CA TRP A 22 -18.02 2.46 4.33
C TRP A 22 -19.13 3.48 4.63
N ARG A 23 -19.86 3.31 5.74
CA ARG A 23 -20.94 4.20 6.15
C ARG A 23 -20.80 4.61 7.61
N GLY A 24 -21.02 5.89 7.88
CA GLY A 24 -20.93 6.43 9.24
C GLY A 24 -21.98 5.86 10.19
N ASP A 25 -23.20 5.64 9.70
CA ASP A 25 -24.30 5.08 10.51
C ASP A 25 -24.03 3.62 10.90
N ASP A 26 -23.57 2.80 9.93
CA ASP A 26 -23.15 1.41 10.18
C ASP A 26 -21.99 1.38 11.19
N HIS A 27 -21.03 2.31 11.06
CA HIS A 27 -19.90 2.43 11.99
C HIS A 27 -20.34 2.72 13.43
N VAL A 28 -21.25 3.67 13.64
CA VAL A 28 -21.76 3.99 15.00
C VAL A 28 -22.47 2.78 15.60
N LEU A 29 -23.31 2.10 14.82
CA LEU A 29 -24.02 0.90 15.27
C LEU A 29 -23.07 -0.24 15.63
N GLU A 30 -22.03 -0.47 14.83
CA GLU A 30 -21.02 -1.50 15.10
C GLU A 30 -20.20 -1.19 16.36
N VAL A 31 -19.84 0.08 16.57
CA VAL A 31 -19.15 0.52 17.79
C VAL A 31 -20.05 0.35 19.02
N GLU A 32 -21.31 0.74 18.94
CA GLU A 32 -22.27 0.60 20.04
C GLU A 32 -22.50 -0.87 20.39
N ALA A 33 -22.74 -1.73 19.39
CA ALA A 33 -22.89 -3.17 19.58
C ALA A 33 -21.65 -3.80 20.21
N ALA A 34 -20.45 -3.37 19.80
CA ALA A 34 -19.20 -3.88 20.37
C ALA A 34 -19.01 -3.43 21.83
N VAL A 35 -19.39 -2.21 22.17
CA VAL A 35 -19.37 -1.71 23.55
C VAL A 35 -20.36 -2.47 24.42
N GLU A 36 -21.56 -2.77 23.92
CA GLU A 36 -22.54 -3.63 24.61
C GLU A 36 -22.01 -5.05 24.83
N ALA A 37 -21.20 -5.57 23.90
CA ALA A 37 -20.49 -6.84 24.04
C ALA A 37 -19.28 -6.79 24.98
N GLY A 38 -18.98 -5.63 25.59
CA GLY A 38 -17.86 -5.45 26.53
C GLY A 38 -16.50 -5.19 25.87
N LEU A 39 -16.46 -4.88 24.58
CA LEU A 39 -15.23 -4.50 23.88
C LEU A 39 -14.88 -3.02 24.11
N SER A 40 -13.59 -2.69 23.96
CA SER A 40 -13.12 -1.31 24.06
C SER A 40 -13.57 -0.51 22.83
N ARG A 41 -14.32 0.58 23.06
CA ARG A 41 -14.75 1.53 22.02
C ARG A 41 -13.58 1.99 21.15
N SER A 42 -12.47 2.40 21.78
CA SER A 42 -11.34 2.97 21.04
C SER A 42 -10.66 1.93 20.15
N ALA A 43 -10.53 0.69 20.62
CA ALA A 43 -9.94 -0.38 19.81
C ALA A 43 -10.82 -0.71 18.60
N VAL A 44 -12.14 -0.78 18.80
CA VAL A 44 -13.10 -1.10 17.74
C VAL A 44 -13.21 0.05 16.73
N GLU A 45 -13.29 1.30 17.18
CA GLU A 45 -13.31 2.47 16.29
C GLU A 45 -12.07 2.50 15.39
N LEU A 46 -10.88 2.27 15.95
CA LEU A 46 -9.64 2.23 15.19
C LEU A 46 -9.65 1.13 14.14
N ASP A 47 -10.11 -0.07 14.50
CA ASP A 47 -10.16 -1.22 13.60
C ASP A 47 -11.13 -0.96 12.43
N LEU A 48 -12.32 -0.41 12.73
CA LEU A 48 -13.31 -0.06 11.71
C LEU A 48 -12.84 1.05 10.78
N TYR A 49 -12.16 2.10 11.30
CA TYR A 49 -11.56 3.12 10.44
C TYR A 49 -10.44 2.53 9.58
N THR A 50 -9.56 1.72 10.16
CA THR A 50 -8.46 1.05 9.45
C THR A 50 -8.99 0.17 8.33
N HIS A 51 -10.03 -0.62 8.60
CA HIS A 51 -10.69 -1.46 7.60
C HIS A 51 -11.33 -0.60 6.49
N GLY A 52 -11.98 0.51 6.84
CA GLY A 52 -12.55 1.45 5.87
C GLY A 52 -11.50 2.04 4.92
N PHE A 53 -10.36 2.50 5.44
CA PHE A 53 -9.28 3.02 4.60
C PHE A 53 -8.58 1.93 3.78
N SER A 54 -8.41 0.74 4.34
CA SER A 54 -7.85 -0.42 3.64
C SER A 54 -8.72 -0.82 2.45
N ALA A 55 -10.04 -0.86 2.62
CA ALA A 55 -10.99 -1.16 1.55
C ALA A 55 -10.98 -0.12 0.42
N GLY A 56 -10.71 1.15 0.75
CA GLY A 56 -10.57 2.24 -0.21
C GLY A 56 -9.18 2.37 -0.85
N MET A 57 -8.24 1.48 -0.51
CA MET A 57 -6.85 1.59 -0.93
C MET A 57 -6.57 0.75 -2.18
N THR A 58 -5.83 1.33 -3.12
CA THR A 58 -5.26 0.62 -4.27
C THR A 58 -3.79 0.37 -4.01
N ILE A 59 -3.41 -0.90 -3.87
CA ILE A 59 -2.04 -1.28 -3.50
C ILE A 59 -1.09 -1.19 -4.70
N GLU A 60 -1.60 -1.44 -5.91
CA GLU A 60 -0.90 -1.22 -7.19
C GLU A 60 -1.77 -0.38 -8.11
N ASP A 61 -1.45 0.90 -8.24
CA ASP A 61 -2.04 1.69 -9.31
C ASP A 61 -1.48 1.21 -10.67
N PRO A 62 -2.34 0.87 -11.65
CA PRO A 62 -1.90 0.35 -12.94
C PRO A 62 -1.18 1.38 -13.82
N PHE A 63 -1.24 2.67 -13.50
CA PHE A 63 -0.62 3.74 -14.29
C PHE A 63 0.84 3.98 -13.88
N ASP A 64 1.13 4.03 -12.58
CA ASP A 64 2.46 4.39 -12.06
C ASP A 64 2.99 3.42 -10.98
N GLY A 65 2.21 2.41 -10.59
CA GLY A 65 2.56 1.44 -9.55
C GLY A 65 2.55 2.01 -8.13
N ALA A 66 1.97 3.20 -7.92
CA ALA A 66 1.85 3.83 -6.61
C ALA A 66 0.87 3.08 -5.70
N ILE A 67 1.02 3.25 -4.38
CA ILE A 67 -0.05 2.95 -3.42
C ILE A 67 -0.95 4.18 -3.35
N VAL A 68 -2.24 4.00 -3.53
CA VAL A 68 -3.22 5.09 -3.54
C VAL A 68 -4.20 4.86 -2.41
N ALA A 69 -4.16 5.72 -1.39
CA ALA A 69 -5.15 5.75 -0.32
C ALA A 69 -6.14 6.88 -0.58
N ARG A 70 -7.43 6.58 -0.44
CA ARG A 70 -8.51 7.54 -0.69
C ARG A 70 -9.33 7.71 0.57
N GLY A 71 -9.94 8.88 0.71
CA GLY A 71 -10.87 9.15 1.80
C GLY A 71 -11.56 10.49 1.62
N ARG A 72 -12.22 10.92 2.67
CA ARG A 72 -12.89 12.21 2.76
C ARG A 72 -12.20 13.08 3.79
N THR A 73 -12.22 14.38 3.56
CA THR A 73 -11.66 15.36 4.48
C THR A 73 -12.45 16.66 4.40
N VAL A 74 -12.48 17.38 5.52
CA VAL A 74 -12.95 18.76 5.58
C VAL A 74 -11.83 19.78 5.35
N LEU A 75 -10.57 19.32 5.33
CA LEU A 75 -9.39 20.16 5.25
C LEU A 75 -9.01 20.46 3.80
N LYS A 76 -8.38 21.61 3.58
CA LYS A 76 -7.72 21.89 2.30
C LYS A 76 -6.42 21.10 2.18
N GLU A 77 -5.94 20.91 0.95
CA GLU A 77 -4.69 20.18 0.67
C GLU A 77 -3.49 20.58 1.57
N PRO A 78 -3.13 21.87 1.77
CA PRO A 78 -1.99 22.23 2.61
C PRO A 78 -2.19 21.90 4.10
N GLU A 79 -3.43 21.97 4.58
CA GLU A 79 -3.80 21.66 5.97
C GLU A 79 -3.74 20.16 6.20
N LEU A 80 -4.34 19.38 5.29
CA LEU A 80 -4.28 17.93 5.32
C LEU A 80 -2.83 17.45 5.20
N ARG A 81 -2.01 18.07 4.34
CA ARG A 81 -0.59 17.77 4.22
C ARG A 81 0.16 17.98 5.54
N ARG A 82 -0.19 19.03 6.29
CA ARG A 82 0.42 19.34 7.58
C ARG A 82 0.02 18.33 8.65
N SER A 83 -1.27 17.94 8.68
CA SER A 83 -1.79 16.95 9.61
C SER A 83 -1.27 15.53 9.31
N LEU A 84 -1.10 15.15 8.05
CA LEU A 84 -0.55 13.85 7.66
C LEU A 84 0.97 13.72 7.88
N ARG A 85 1.70 14.84 7.97
CA ARG A 85 3.16 14.83 8.04
C ARG A 85 3.72 13.98 9.19
N PRO A 86 3.25 14.07 10.44
CA PRO A 86 3.75 13.25 11.54
C PRO A 86 3.50 11.76 11.30
N ALA A 87 2.31 11.39 10.78
CA ALA A 87 1.98 10.02 10.44
C ALA A 87 2.91 9.48 9.34
N LEU A 88 3.11 10.23 8.24
CA LEU A 88 4.00 9.82 7.15
C LEU A 88 5.47 9.70 7.61
N GLN A 89 5.93 10.61 8.46
CA GLN A 89 7.27 10.54 9.05
C GLN A 89 7.46 9.29 9.91
N TYR A 90 6.46 8.94 10.74
CA TYR A 90 6.48 7.71 11.52
C TYR A 90 6.56 6.46 10.64
N LEU A 91 5.91 6.49 9.49
CA LEU A 91 5.94 5.42 8.49
C LEU A 91 7.25 5.32 7.71
N GLY A 92 8.17 6.27 7.90
CA GLY A 92 9.42 6.37 7.13
C GLY A 92 9.19 6.81 5.68
N VAL A 93 8.03 7.42 5.39
CA VAL A 93 7.66 7.92 4.07
C VAL A 93 7.98 9.40 3.98
N GLY A 94 8.89 9.75 3.06
CA GLY A 94 9.23 11.14 2.78
C GLY A 94 8.06 11.91 2.17
N MET A 95 7.88 13.17 2.54
CA MET A 95 6.83 14.05 1.99
C MET A 95 7.03 14.41 0.51
N ASP A 96 8.21 14.12 -0.02
CA ASP A 96 8.61 14.23 -1.42
C ASP A 96 8.20 13.00 -2.25
N ALA A 97 8.07 11.84 -1.60
CA ALA A 97 7.56 10.61 -2.20
C ALA A 97 6.02 10.50 -2.19
N VAL A 98 5.35 11.55 -1.72
CA VAL A 98 3.90 11.58 -1.51
C VAL A 98 3.27 12.71 -2.31
N GLU A 99 2.31 12.34 -3.15
CA GLU A 99 1.43 13.30 -3.81
C GLU A 99 0.07 13.29 -3.11
N LEU A 100 -0.36 14.44 -2.59
CA LEU A 100 -1.65 14.61 -1.95
C LEU A 100 -2.50 15.53 -2.81
N ARG A 101 -3.75 15.14 -3.06
CA ARG A 101 -4.74 15.98 -3.75
C ARG A 101 -6.03 15.99 -2.97
N VAL A 102 -6.70 17.14 -2.91
CA VAL A 102 -8.03 17.28 -2.30
C VAL A 102 -8.98 17.89 -3.32
N HIS A 103 -10.12 17.24 -3.53
CA HIS A 103 -11.15 17.67 -4.46
C HIS A 103 -12.54 17.33 -3.91
N ASP A 104 -13.43 18.32 -3.83
CA ASP A 104 -14.82 18.18 -3.38
C ASP A 104 -14.99 17.38 -2.08
N GLY A 105 -14.16 17.69 -1.07
CA GLY A 105 -14.21 17.01 0.24
C GLY A 105 -13.69 15.58 0.22
N ASN A 106 -13.13 15.11 -0.90
CA ASN A 106 -12.40 13.86 -1.03
C ASN A 106 -10.89 14.14 -1.09
N PHE A 107 -10.07 13.26 -0.54
CA PHE A 107 -8.63 13.31 -0.69
C PHE A 107 -8.10 12.03 -1.34
N GLU A 108 -7.01 12.19 -2.09
CA GLU A 108 -6.21 11.10 -2.63
C GLU A 108 -4.75 11.31 -2.19
N LEU A 109 -4.22 10.29 -1.52
CA LEU A 109 -2.85 10.19 -1.07
C LEU A 109 -2.15 9.12 -1.92
N ARG A 110 -1.23 9.53 -2.78
CA ARG A 110 -0.42 8.64 -3.61
C ARG A 110 0.99 8.53 -3.04
N VAL A 111 1.44 7.32 -2.76
CA VAL A 111 2.81 7.02 -2.34
C VAL A 111 3.57 6.41 -3.51
N ALA A 112 4.67 7.04 -3.90
CA ALA A 112 5.45 6.64 -5.05
C ALA A 112 5.92 5.18 -4.96
N LYS A 113 5.90 4.49 -6.11
CA LYS A 113 6.31 3.09 -6.27
C LYS A 113 7.65 2.79 -5.60
N GLN A 114 8.64 3.67 -5.79
CA GLN A 114 9.99 3.45 -5.27
C GLN A 114 10.03 3.34 -3.74
N THR A 115 9.23 4.14 -3.03
CA THR A 115 9.10 4.08 -1.56
C THR A 115 8.30 2.87 -1.12
N ALA A 116 7.34 2.44 -1.93
CA ALA A 116 6.55 1.24 -1.70
C ALA A 116 7.41 -0.04 -1.80
N GLU A 117 8.33 -0.08 -2.77
CA GLU A 117 9.25 -1.20 -3.01
C GLU A 117 10.49 -1.20 -2.09
N SER A 118 10.91 -0.04 -1.56
CA SER A 118 12.07 0.07 -0.66
C SER A 118 11.78 -0.33 0.80
N SER A 119 10.61 -0.91 1.08
CA SER A 119 10.21 -1.30 2.43
C SER A 119 11.04 -2.48 2.95
N THR A 120 11.24 -2.53 4.26
CA THR A 120 12.14 -3.48 4.97
C THR A 120 12.01 -4.96 4.55
N PRO A 121 10.82 -5.50 4.26
CA PRO A 121 10.66 -6.90 3.81
C PRO A 121 11.32 -7.20 2.45
N ALA A 122 11.39 -6.22 1.55
CA ALA A 122 12.07 -6.37 0.27
C ALA A 122 13.60 -6.49 0.45
N LEU A 123 14.16 -5.76 1.42
CA LEU A 123 15.59 -5.84 1.78
C LEU A 123 15.95 -7.18 2.42
N GLU A 124 15.09 -7.73 3.30
CA GLU A 124 15.31 -9.05 3.90
C GLU A 124 15.22 -10.17 2.86
N SER A 125 14.21 -10.12 1.99
CA SER A 125 14.07 -11.06 0.88
C SER A 125 15.22 -10.96 -0.12
N GLY A 126 15.77 -9.76 -0.34
CA GLY A 126 16.97 -9.55 -1.12
C GLY A 126 18.21 -10.21 -0.53
N LYS A 127 18.37 -10.16 0.81
CA LYS A 127 19.46 -10.87 1.50
C LYS A 127 19.33 -12.38 1.36
N ASP A 128 18.11 -12.91 1.45
CA ASP A 128 17.88 -14.35 1.32
C ASP A 128 18.03 -14.83 -0.13
N ALA A 129 17.57 -14.06 -1.12
CA ALA A 129 17.84 -14.32 -2.53
C ALA A 129 19.36 -14.29 -2.82
N LEU A 130 20.09 -13.36 -2.22
CA LEU A 130 21.56 -13.30 -2.35
C LEU A 130 22.23 -14.54 -1.76
N LYS A 131 21.80 -15.01 -0.58
CA LYS A 131 22.32 -16.26 0.01
C LYS A 131 22.07 -17.46 -0.91
N VAL A 132 20.88 -17.54 -1.51
CA VAL A 132 20.52 -18.59 -2.48
C VAL A 132 21.42 -18.51 -3.71
N PHE A 133 21.60 -17.32 -4.30
CA PHE A 133 22.47 -17.14 -5.46
C PHE A 133 23.94 -17.47 -5.16
N VAL A 134 24.47 -17.06 -4.00
CA VAL A 134 25.85 -17.39 -3.62
C VAL A 134 26.00 -18.89 -3.35
N GLY A 135 25.08 -19.50 -2.61
CA GLY A 135 25.14 -20.93 -2.28
C GLY A 135 25.04 -21.82 -3.51
N PHE A 136 23.99 -21.62 -4.33
CA PHE A 136 23.81 -22.38 -5.56
C PHE A 136 24.82 -22.00 -6.65
N GLY A 137 25.30 -20.75 -6.69
CA GLY A 137 26.35 -20.32 -7.61
C GLY A 137 27.67 -21.04 -7.36
N LEU A 138 28.07 -21.19 -6.09
CA LEU A 138 29.26 -21.96 -5.70
C LEU A 138 29.10 -23.46 -5.98
N LEU A 139 27.93 -24.03 -5.67
CA LEU A 139 27.62 -25.44 -5.99
C LEU A 139 27.60 -25.70 -7.50
N GLY A 140 27.04 -24.77 -8.28
CA GLY A 140 26.98 -24.85 -9.73
C GLY A 140 28.37 -24.74 -10.35
N LEU A 141 29.24 -23.87 -9.81
CA LEU A 141 30.64 -23.75 -10.23
C LEU A 141 31.43 -25.04 -9.96
N LEU A 142 31.26 -25.63 -8.77
CA LEU A 142 31.87 -26.91 -8.42
C LEU A 142 31.37 -28.06 -9.30
N ALA A 143 30.06 -28.13 -9.55
CA ALA A 143 29.47 -29.15 -10.41
C ALA A 143 29.93 -29.02 -11.87
N TYR A 144 30.14 -27.79 -12.35
CA TYR A 144 30.68 -27.51 -13.68
C TYR A 144 32.11 -28.00 -13.85
N GLN A 145 32.95 -27.90 -12.80
CA GLN A 145 34.34 -28.34 -12.86
C GLN A 145 34.54 -29.84 -12.61
N VAL A 146 33.71 -30.46 -11.76
CA VAL A 146 33.96 -31.83 -11.25
C VAL A 146 33.06 -32.89 -11.88
N ILE A 147 31.82 -32.56 -12.22
CA ILE A 147 30.80 -33.56 -12.59
C ILE A 147 30.48 -33.48 -14.08
N MET A 148 29.73 -32.44 -14.49
CA MET A 148 29.35 -32.22 -15.88
C MET A 148 28.81 -30.80 -16.06
N PRO A 149 29.13 -30.13 -17.18
CA PRO A 149 28.65 -28.77 -17.46
C PRO A 149 27.13 -28.62 -17.40
N ALA A 150 26.40 -29.65 -17.86
CA ALA A 150 24.93 -29.66 -17.87
C ALA A 150 24.33 -29.59 -16.46
N VAL A 151 24.95 -30.26 -15.48
CA VAL A 151 24.49 -30.25 -14.08
C VAL A 151 24.69 -28.86 -13.47
N GLY A 152 25.83 -28.22 -13.75
CA GLY A 152 26.08 -26.82 -13.36
C GLY A 152 25.02 -25.88 -13.95
N GLY A 153 24.67 -26.04 -15.23
CA GLY A 153 23.61 -25.27 -15.88
C GLY A 153 22.23 -25.42 -15.23
N ILE A 154 21.84 -26.64 -14.85
CA ILE A 154 20.58 -26.91 -14.15
C ILE A 154 20.57 -26.24 -12.76
N ILE A 155 21.66 -26.35 -12.01
CA ILE A 155 21.79 -25.75 -10.68
C ILE A 155 21.66 -24.22 -10.76
N TRP A 156 22.32 -23.59 -11.74
CA TRP A 156 22.19 -22.16 -11.99
C TRP A 156 20.78 -21.75 -12.43
N GLY A 157 20.14 -22.54 -13.29
CA GLY A 157 18.77 -22.28 -13.72
C GLY A 157 17.78 -22.31 -12.56
N ILE A 158 17.87 -23.33 -11.69
CA ILE A 158 17.04 -23.45 -10.48
C ILE A 158 17.30 -22.30 -9.51
N ALA A 159 18.58 -21.92 -9.32
CA ALA A 159 18.95 -20.79 -8.47
C ALA A 159 18.32 -19.48 -8.93
N LEU A 160 18.39 -19.17 -10.24
CA LEU A 160 17.81 -17.97 -10.83
C LEU A 160 16.30 -17.91 -10.65
N LEU A 161 15.61 -19.04 -10.87
CA LEU A 161 14.16 -19.12 -10.69
C LEU A 161 13.76 -18.93 -9.21
N LEU A 162 14.43 -19.60 -8.28
CA LEU A 162 14.14 -19.50 -6.84
C LEU A 162 14.44 -18.11 -6.30
N GLY A 163 15.60 -17.53 -6.64
CA GLY A 163 15.95 -16.18 -6.18
C GLY A 163 15.05 -15.10 -6.79
N GLY A 164 14.68 -15.23 -8.07
CA GLY A 164 13.71 -14.33 -8.70
C GLY A 164 12.32 -14.41 -8.04
N TRP A 165 11.88 -15.62 -7.67
CA TRP A 165 10.62 -15.83 -6.96
C TRP A 165 10.63 -15.22 -5.55
N LEU A 166 11.72 -15.43 -4.78
CA LEU A 166 11.91 -14.83 -3.46
C LEU A 166 11.89 -13.30 -3.50
N LEU A 167 12.58 -12.69 -4.47
CA LEU A 167 12.57 -11.23 -4.68
C LEU A 167 11.15 -10.73 -4.97
N ARG A 168 10.40 -11.43 -5.83
CA ARG A 168 9.01 -11.07 -6.15
C ARG A 168 8.11 -11.14 -4.91
N GLN A 169 8.26 -12.17 -4.09
CA GLN A 169 7.50 -12.29 -2.84
C GLN A 169 7.84 -11.19 -1.84
N GLY A 170 9.13 -10.84 -1.71
CA GLY A 170 9.58 -9.77 -0.82
C GLY A 170 9.06 -8.39 -1.20
N MET A 171 9.05 -8.08 -2.50
CA MET A 171 8.47 -6.82 -2.99
C MET A 171 6.96 -6.76 -2.73
N ALA A 172 6.24 -7.86 -3.00
CA ALA A 172 4.81 -7.93 -2.74
C ALA A 172 4.49 -7.77 -1.24
N SER A 173 5.24 -8.45 -0.35
CA SER A 173 5.03 -8.37 1.10
C SER A 173 5.37 -7.00 1.67
N GLY A 174 6.45 -6.37 1.19
CA GLY A 174 6.85 -5.03 1.58
C GLY A 174 5.78 -3.99 1.29
N ARG A 175 5.20 -4.06 0.09
CA ARG A 175 4.15 -3.14 -0.32
C ARG A 175 2.86 -3.31 0.49
N MET A 176 2.44 -4.55 0.74
CA MET A 176 1.29 -4.83 1.60
C MET A 176 1.50 -4.31 3.02
N MET A 177 2.72 -4.44 3.55
CA MET A 177 3.07 -3.93 4.88
C MET A 177 2.98 -2.41 4.94
N LEU A 178 3.51 -1.71 3.93
CA LEU A 178 3.41 -0.25 3.87
C LEU A 178 1.95 0.20 3.74
N ALA A 179 1.18 -0.44 2.85
CA ALA A 179 -0.25 -0.18 2.69
C ALA A 179 -1.02 -0.36 4.01
N GLY A 180 -0.79 -1.46 4.72
CA GLY A 180 -1.40 -1.70 6.03
C GLY A 180 -1.04 -0.63 7.06
N ARG A 181 0.22 -0.20 7.11
CA ARG A 181 0.63 0.88 8.02
C ARG A 181 0.05 2.25 7.64
N ILE A 182 -0.10 2.53 6.35
CA ILE A 182 -0.81 3.73 5.87
C ILE A 182 -2.27 3.67 6.31
N ALA A 183 -2.94 2.53 6.15
CA ALA A 183 -4.33 2.36 6.58
C ALA A 183 -4.50 2.59 8.08
N ILE A 184 -3.59 2.03 8.90
CA ILE A 184 -3.58 2.25 10.35
C ILE A 184 -3.32 3.72 10.68
N GLY A 185 -2.34 4.36 10.04
CA GLY A 185 -2.02 5.77 10.28
C GLY A 185 -3.19 6.71 9.94
N LEU A 186 -3.91 6.43 8.85
CA LEU A 186 -5.14 7.13 8.51
C LEU A 186 -6.27 6.81 9.49
N GLY A 187 -6.36 5.57 9.97
CA GLY A 187 -7.33 5.16 10.98
C GLY A 187 -7.14 5.88 12.31
N MET A 188 -5.88 5.99 12.77
CA MET A 188 -5.53 6.74 13.97
C MET A 188 -5.88 8.23 13.82
N LEU A 189 -5.54 8.83 12.68
CA LEU A 189 -5.84 10.23 12.44
C LEU A 189 -7.35 10.50 12.33
N ALA A 190 -8.12 9.58 11.73
CA ALA A 190 -9.57 9.65 11.72
C ALA A 190 -10.17 9.54 13.13
N GLN A 191 -9.63 8.64 13.95
CA GLN A 191 -10.09 8.46 15.32
C GLN A 191 -9.78 9.66 16.21
N GLU A 192 -8.54 10.16 16.18
CA GLU A 192 -8.05 11.20 17.10
C GLU A 192 -8.56 12.59 16.69
N GLU A 193 -8.42 12.95 15.41
CA GLU A 193 -8.70 14.30 14.94
C GLU A 193 -10.08 14.42 14.27
N LYS A 194 -10.72 13.31 13.86
CA LYS A 194 -12.02 13.28 13.15
C LYS A 194 -12.10 14.19 11.91
N ILE A 195 -10.94 14.56 11.35
CA ILE A 195 -10.80 15.42 10.17
C ILE A 195 -10.82 14.65 8.85
N ILE A 196 -10.57 13.34 8.92
CA ILE A 196 -10.57 12.45 7.77
C ILE A 196 -11.50 11.28 8.04
N LEU A 197 -12.16 10.82 6.99
CA LEU A 197 -13.07 9.69 7.02
C LEU A 197 -12.75 8.74 5.89
N PRO A 198 -13.06 7.45 6.03
CA PRO A 198 -12.99 6.51 4.93
C PRO A 198 -13.92 6.93 3.77
N PRO A 199 -13.61 6.48 2.55
CA PRO A 199 -14.43 6.77 1.38
C PRO A 199 -15.79 6.09 1.50
N VAL A 200 -16.86 6.79 1.11
CA VAL A 200 -18.23 6.24 1.19
C VAL A 200 -18.43 5.16 0.16
N ASP A 201 -17.79 5.27 -1.00
CA ASP A 201 -17.91 4.30 -2.09
C ASP A 201 -16.68 3.39 -2.11
N SER A 202 -16.92 2.09 -2.35
CA SER A 202 -15.92 1.26 -3.04
C SER A 202 -15.51 2.03 -4.31
N PRO A 203 -14.24 2.10 -4.70
CA PRO A 203 -13.74 3.04 -5.70
C PRO A 203 -14.53 2.98 -7.02
N THR A 204 -15.56 3.83 -7.13
CA THR A 204 -16.47 3.94 -8.27
C THR A 204 -17.21 5.26 -8.19
N GLU A 205 -17.04 6.08 -9.22
CA GLU A 205 -18.02 6.74 -10.10
C GLU A 205 -17.15 7.51 -11.12
N GLU A 206 -17.53 8.56 -11.85
CA GLU A 206 -16.63 9.33 -12.72
C GLU A 206 -16.57 10.83 -12.33
N LEU A 207 -15.35 11.37 -12.14
CA LEU A 207 -15.07 12.82 -12.16
C LEU A 207 -15.59 13.43 -13.47
N PRO A 208 -16.68 14.23 -13.62
CA PRO A 208 -16.89 14.90 -14.88
C PRO A 208 -15.71 15.84 -15.14
N ALA A 209 -15.02 15.60 -16.25
CA ALA A 209 -13.93 16.45 -16.70
C ALA A 209 -14.43 17.89 -16.92
N PRO A 210 -13.61 18.92 -16.62
CA PRO A 210 -13.92 20.29 -17.00
C PRO A 210 -14.01 20.47 -18.51
#